data_AF-A0A556V1L5-F1
#
_entry.id   AF-A0A556V1L5-F1
#
_cell.length_a   1.000
_cell.length_b   1.000
_cell.length_c   1.000
_cell.angle_alpha   90.00
_cell.angle_beta   90.00
_cell.angle_gamma   90.00
#
_symmetry.space_group_name_H-M   'P 1'
#
loop_
_entity.id
_entity.type
_entity.pdbx_description
1 polymer ?
#
loop_
_entity_poly.entity_id
_entity_poly.type
_entity_poly.pdbx_seq_one_letter_code
_entity_poly.pdbx_strand_id
1 'polypeptide(L)' 'MKGCLDIAQCNKTTDVDFPTGTNTTWYKMTKTCCNTDLCNAATPLANTHTLTIAISSLATLLLTKSLM' A
#
# COMPACT_ATOMS: atom_id res chain seq x y z
N MET A 1 -9.87 -5.81 5.89
CA MET A 1 -10.43 -5.18 4.67
C MET A 1 -10.19 -3.67 4.74
N LYS A 2 -10.09 -3.01 3.59
CA LYS A 2 -9.87 -1.55 3.48
C LYS A 2 -11.11 -0.90 2.85
N GLY A 3 -11.44 0.30 3.29
CA GLY A 3 -12.57 1.09 2.77
C GLY A 3 -12.81 2.33 3.62
N CYS A 4 -13.86 3.08 3.30
CA CYS A 4 -14.34 4.19 4.13
C CYS A 4 -15.05 3.61 5.36
N LEU A 5 -14.80 4.21 6.52
CA LEU A 5 -15.36 3.76 7.79
C LEU A 5 -16.00 4.94 8.52
N ASP A 6 -17.11 4.67 9.22
CA ASP A 6 -17.71 5.64 10.14
C ASP A 6 -16.72 5.98 11.27
N ILE A 7 -16.65 7.26 11.65
CA ILE A 7 -15.70 7.76 12.64
C ILE A 7 -15.86 7.04 13.98
N ALA A 8 -17.09 6.68 14.37
CA ALA A 8 -17.34 5.96 15.62
C ALA A 8 -16.79 4.53 15.61
N GLN A 9 -16.43 3.99 14.45
CA GLN A 9 -15.85 2.65 14.29
C GLN A 9 -14.32 2.68 14.14
N CYS A 10 -13.70 3.86 14.12
CA CYS A 10 -12.26 4.01 13.98
C CYS A 10 -11.49 3.55 15.23
N ASN A 11 -10.33 2.94 15.00
CA ASN A 11 -9.39 2.43 16.02
C ASN A 11 -10.03 1.41 16.98
N LYS A 12 -10.99 0.62 16.49
CA LYS A 12 -11.65 -0.44 17.26
C LYS A 12 -11.23 -1.81 16.76
N THR A 13 -11.15 -2.74 17.70
CA THR A 13 -11.00 -4.18 17.42
C THR A 13 -12.38 -4.83 17.48
N THR A 14 -12.74 -5.55 16.42
CA THR A 14 -14.03 -6.23 16.31
C THR A 14 -13.82 -7.65 15.82
N ASP A 15 -14.62 -8.58 16.33
CA ASP A 15 -14.71 -9.91 15.76
C ASP A 15 -15.38 -9.83 14.38
N VAL A 16 -14.77 -10.48 13.40
CA VAL A 16 -15.27 -10.62 12.03
C VAL A 16 -15.23 -12.09 11.66
N ASP A 17 -16.33 -12.54 11.09
CA ASP A 17 -16.48 -13.88 10.54
C ASP A 17 -16.27 -13.82 9.03
N PHE A 18 -15.38 -14.67 8.53
CA PHE A 18 -15.23 -14.89 7.09
C PHE A 18 -15.85 -16.24 6.76
N PRO A 19 -17.00 -16.28 6.08
CA PRO A 19 -17.62 -17.52 5.69
C PRO A 19 -16.81 -18.17 4.57
N THR A 20 -15.77 -18.92 4.92
CA THR A 20 -14.98 -19.76 4.02
C THR A 20 -15.22 -21.22 4.35
N GLY A 21 -16.41 -21.73 4.01
CA GLY A 21 -16.77 -23.15 4.16
C GLY A 21 -17.66 -23.46 5.37
N THR A 22 -17.76 -24.75 5.72
CA THR A 22 -18.65 -25.28 6.78
C THR A 22 -18.20 -24.97 8.20
N ASN A 23 -16.97 -24.46 8.40
CA ASN A 23 -16.47 -24.01 9.70
C ASN A 23 -16.23 -22.49 9.64
N THR A 24 -16.94 -21.74 10.47
CA THR A 24 -16.75 -20.30 10.64
C THR A 24 -15.53 -20.05 11.53
N THR A 25 -14.56 -19.31 11.00
CA THR A 25 -13.38 -18.88 11.78
C THR A 25 -13.58 -17.43 12.20
N TRP A 26 -13.61 -17.19 13.51
CA TRP A 26 -13.70 -15.85 14.06
C TRP A 26 -12.31 -15.21 14.10
N TYR A 27 -12.20 -13.99 13.61
CA TYR A 27 -10.96 -13.21 13.65
C TYR A 27 -11.18 -11.89 14.37
N LYS A 28 -10.26 -11.53 15.24
CA LYS A 28 -10.19 -10.17 15.79
C LYS A 28 -9.44 -9.26 14.83
N MET A 29 -10.14 -8.27 14.28
CA MET A 29 -9.55 -7.28 13.39
C MET A 29 -9.61 -5.90 14.00
N THR A 30 -8.45 -5.26 14.09
CA THR A 30 -8.31 -3.85 14.44
C THR A 30 -8.46 -3.00 13.18
N LYS A 31 -9.42 -2.08 13.17
CA LYS A 31 -9.66 -1.14 12.07
C LYS A 31 -9.02 0.20 12.38
N THR A 32 -8.10 0.64 11.54
CA THR A 32 -7.49 1.98 11.61
C THR A 32 -8.10 2.90 10.57
N CYS A 33 -8.10 4.21 10.86
CA CYS A 33 -8.68 5.23 9.99
C CYS A 33 -7.67 6.35 9.67
N CYS A 34 -7.98 7.06 8.59
CA CYS A 34 -7.29 8.26 8.13
C CYS A 34 -8.33 9.20 7.47
N ASN A 35 -8.01 10.48 7.28
CA ASN A 35 -8.98 11.55 7.01
C ASN A 35 -8.77 12.32 5.69
N THR A 36 -7.89 11.83 4.81
CA THR A 36 -7.69 12.40 3.47
C THR A 36 -8.14 11.42 2.40
N ASP A 37 -8.43 11.91 1.20
CA ASP A 37 -8.85 11.03 0.11
C ASP A 37 -7.78 9.98 -0.21
N LEU A 38 -8.22 8.73 -0.41
CA LEU A 38 -7.38 7.56 -0.71
C LEU A 38 -6.26 7.27 0.31
N CYS A 39 -6.34 7.80 1.54
CA CYS A 39 -5.31 7.67 2.56
C CYS A 39 -5.04 6.23 3.02
N ASN A 40 -5.98 5.31 2.80
CA ASN A 40 -5.87 3.89 3.11
C ASN A 40 -5.22 3.10 1.96
N ALA A 41 -4.76 3.76 0.90
CA ALA A 41 -3.92 3.14 -0.11
C ALA A 41 -2.73 2.46 0.56
N ALA A 42 -2.31 1.30 0.05
CA ALA A 42 -1.03 0.75 0.46
C ALA A 42 0.04 1.83 0.23
N THR A 43 1.00 1.96 1.15
CA THR A 43 2.18 2.80 0.91
C THR A 43 2.64 2.53 -0.52
N PRO A 44 2.77 3.55 -1.38
CA PRO A 44 3.34 3.34 -2.69
C PRO A 44 4.67 2.64 -2.43
N LEU A 45 4.79 1.40 -2.91
CA LEU A 45 6.06 0.69 -2.90
C LEU A 45 7.06 1.71 -3.41
N ALA A 46 8.02 2.09 -2.59
CA ALA A 46 8.87 3.23 -2.88
C ALA A 46 9.47 3.06 -4.28
N ASN A 47 8.85 3.71 -5.27
CA ASN A 47 9.29 3.76 -6.67
C ASN A 47 10.58 4.60 -6.81
N THR A 48 11.25 4.89 -5.69
CA THR A 48 12.60 5.43 -5.66
C THR A 48 13.56 4.51 -6.40
N HIS A 49 13.43 3.18 -6.25
CA HIS A 49 14.27 2.22 -6.98
C HIS A 49 14.07 2.27 -8.49
N THR A 50 12.83 2.42 -8.98
CA THR A 50 12.57 2.51 -10.43
C THR A 50 13.08 3.81 -11.04
N LEU A 51 13.01 4.93 -10.30
CA LEU A 51 13.53 6.21 -10.76
C LEU A 51 15.06 6.20 -10.85
N THR A 52 15.76 5.61 -9.86
CA THR A 52 17.22 5.51 -9.87
C THR A 52 17.75 4.71 -11.07
N ILE A 53 17.05 3.63 -11.47
CA ILE A 53 17.45 2.78 -12.61
C ILE A 53 17.28 3.51 -13.95
N ALA A 54 16.22 4.31 -14.11
CA ALA A 54 16.03 5.10 -15.33
C ALA A 54 17.13 6.17 -15.50
N ILE A 55 17.48 6.88 -14.41
CA ILE A 55 18.48 7.95 -14.48
C ILE A 55 19.90 7.41 -14.74
N SER A 56 20.27 6.27 -14.15
CA SER A 56 21.60 5.69 -14.35
C SER A 56 21.83 5.24 -15.79
N SER A 57 20.84 4.61 -16.42
CA SER A 57 20.93 4.18 -17.82
C SER A 57 21.06 5.35 -18.81
N LEU A 58 20.33 6.46 -18.58
CA LEU A 58 20.46 7.70 -19.34
C LEU A 58 21.86 8.33 -19.18
N ALA A 59 22.38 8.39 -17.95
CA ALA A 59 23.71 8.93 -17.67
C ALA A 59 24.82 8.11 -18.36
N THR A 60 24.74 6.78 -18.33
CA THR A 60 25.70 5.91 -19.03
C THR A 60 25.65 6.11 -20.53
N LEU A 61 24.46 6.26 -21.13
CA LEU A 61 24.31 6.53 -22.57
C LEU A 61 24.93 7.88 -22.98
N LEU A 62 24.76 8.91 -22.15
CA LEU A 62 25.32 10.24 -22.44
C LEU A 62 26.85 10.26 -22.31
N LEU A 63 27.38 9.62 -21.26
CA LEU A 63 28.83 9.53 -21.03
C LEU A 63 29.55 8.72 -22.12
N THR A 64 28.95 7.61 -22.56
CA THR A 64 29.51 6.80 -23.66
C THR A 64 29.46 7.53 -25.00
N LYS A 65 28.43 8.35 -25.26
CA LYS A 65 28.38 9.21 -26.44
C LYS A 65 29.39 10.36 -26.44
N SER A 66 29.78 10.88 -25.27
CA SER A 66 30.76 11.96 -25.16
C SER A 66 32.23 11.49 -25.20
N LEU A 67 32.46 10.18 -25.08
CA LEU A 67 33.79 9.56 -25.08
C LEU A 67 34.13 8.87 -26.43
N MET A 68 33.27 9.04 -27.45
CA MET A 68 33.45 8.53 -28.81
C MET A 68 33.46 9.68 -29.81
#